data_AF-A0AA39IEW5-F1
#
_entry.id   AF-A0AA39IEW5-F1
#
_cell.length_a   1.000
_cell.length_b   1.000
_cell.length_c   1.000
_cell.angle_alpha   90.00
_cell.angle_beta   90.00
_cell.angle_gamma   90.00
#
_symmetry.space_group_name_H-M   'P 1'
#
loop_
_entity.id
_entity.type
_entity.pdbx_description
1 polymer ?
#
loop_
_entity_poly.entity_id
_entity_poly.type
_entity_poly.pdbx_seq_one_letter_code
_entity_poly.pdbx_strand_id
1 'polypeptide(L)'
;TPTVGLLLASGLPTFKSENGKRDAGKERFYRMIMTISIQVIWSLRVKRVVDNENAPFTANAVEKTWLKSVNDRLDLDCLMTNKRFGKKALKHEVVKKTWKGILKDEKQLPSNWAGAAGVLVGIGL
;
A
#
# COMPACT_ATOMS: atom_id res chain seq x y z
N THR A 1 19.74 -1.58 4.97
CA THR A 1 19.21 -1.50 3.59
C THR A 1 18.23 -2.64 3.39
N PRO A 2 17.00 -2.40 2.89
CA PRO A 2 16.10 -3.52 2.57
C PRO A 2 16.76 -4.38 1.48
N THR A 3 16.86 -5.68 1.74
CA THR A 3 17.51 -6.65 0.86
C THR A 3 16.48 -7.39 0.01
N VAL A 4 16.92 -8.02 -1.08
CA VAL A 4 16.08 -8.93 -1.87
C VAL A 4 15.51 -10.05 -0.98
N GLY A 5 16.28 -10.52 0.01
CA GLY A 5 15.81 -11.49 1.00
C GLY A 5 14.60 -10.99 1.80
N LEU A 6 14.57 -9.70 2.16
CA LEU A 6 13.41 -9.10 2.84
C LEU A 6 12.18 -8.99 1.92
N LEU A 7 12.39 -8.77 0.62
CA LEU A 7 11.31 -8.81 -0.37
C LEU A 7 10.69 -10.21 -0.46
N LEU A 8 11.54 -11.24 -0.63
CA LEU A 8 11.10 -12.62 -0.77
C LEU A 8 10.43 -13.13 0.51
N ALA A 9 10.94 -12.71 1.66
CA ALA A 9 10.37 -13.03 2.96
C ALA A 9 9.11 -12.22 3.30
N SER A 10 8.76 -11.17 2.56
CA SER A 10 7.64 -10.27 2.90
C SER A 10 6.26 -10.95 2.94
N GLY A 11 6.14 -12.14 2.36
CA GLY A 11 4.92 -12.96 2.44
C GLY A 11 4.86 -13.95 3.61
N LEU A 12 5.93 -14.06 4.42
CA LEU A 12 6.04 -15.01 5.51
C LEU A 12 5.48 -14.55 6.86
N PRO A 13 5.47 -13.24 7.21
CA PRO A 13 4.94 -12.80 8.49
C PRO A 13 3.48 -13.18 8.65
N THR A 14 3.16 -13.78 9.80
CA THR A 14 1.79 -14.03 10.22
C THR A 14 1.42 -13.03 11.29
N PHE A 15 0.29 -12.35 11.11
CA PHE A 15 -0.21 -11.39 12.08
C PHE A 15 -1.38 -12.01 12.82
N LYS A 16 -1.43 -11.83 14.14
CA LYS A 16 -2.56 -12.24 14.96
C LYS A 16 -3.44 -11.02 15.26
N SER A 17 -4.75 -11.21 15.16
CA SER A 17 -5.76 -10.29 15.65
C SER A 17 -5.81 -10.36 17.18
N GLU A 18 -6.46 -9.39 17.82
CA GLU A 18 -6.71 -9.35 19.27
C GLU A 18 -7.31 -10.65 19.83
N ASN A 19 -8.12 -11.35 19.04
CA ASN A 19 -8.74 -12.63 19.39
C ASN A 19 -7.82 -13.86 19.14
N GLY A 20 -6.52 -13.67 18.91
CA GLY A 20 -5.54 -14.72 18.63
C GLY A 20 -5.64 -15.38 17.24
N LYS A 21 -6.66 -15.04 16.44
CA LYS A 21 -6.87 -15.55 15.07
C LYS A 21 -5.97 -14.85 14.06
N ARG A 22 -5.64 -15.53 12.96
CA ARG A 22 -4.85 -14.98 11.86
C ARG A 22 -5.54 -13.76 11.22
N ASP A 23 -4.80 -12.67 11.06
CA ASP A 23 -5.24 -11.43 10.42
C ASP A 23 -4.68 -11.31 9.00
N ALA A 24 -5.37 -11.95 8.05
CA ALA A 24 -5.00 -11.93 6.64
C ALA A 24 -5.01 -10.51 6.02
N GLY A 25 -5.76 -9.56 6.60
CA GLY A 25 -5.79 -8.18 6.13
C GLY A 25 -4.45 -7.48 6.41
N LYS A 26 -3.97 -7.58 7.65
CA LYS A 26 -2.66 -7.05 8.05
C LYS A 26 -1.51 -7.72 7.33
N GLU A 27 -1.56 -9.05 7.11
CA GLU A 27 -0.56 -9.77 6.32
C GLU A 27 -0.48 -9.24 4.88
N ARG A 28 -1.65 -9.07 4.24
CA ARG A 28 -1.72 -8.53 2.88
C ARG A 28 -1.18 -7.10 2.83
N PHE A 29 -1.54 -6.27 3.80
CA PHE A 29 -1.07 -4.89 3.91
C PHE A 29 0.45 -4.82 4.09
N TYR A 30 1.01 -5.60 5.01
CA TYR A 30 2.44 -5.65 5.26
C TYR A 30 3.22 -6.01 4.00
N ARG A 31 2.83 -7.09 3.32
CA ARG A 31 3.48 -7.51 2.07
C ARG A 31 3.46 -6.41 1.01
N MET A 32 2.34 -5.68 0.93
CA MET A 32 2.15 -4.58 -0.01
C MET A 32 3.07 -3.40 0.31
N ILE A 33 3.09 -2.94 1.56
CA ILE A 33 3.96 -1.84 1.99
C ILE A 33 5.43 -2.17 1.81
N MET A 34 5.85 -3.39 2.15
CA MET A 34 7.22 -3.84 1.93
C MET A 34 7.60 -3.80 0.45
N THR A 35 6.72 -4.29 -0.42
CA THR A 35 6.94 -4.29 -1.87
C THR A 35 7.03 -2.87 -2.42
N ILE A 36 6.09 -1.99 -2.05
CA ILE A 36 6.07 -0.58 -2.48
C ILE A 36 7.35 0.13 -2.03
N SER A 37 7.76 -0.08 -0.78
CA SER A 37 8.93 0.58 -0.21
C SER A 37 10.21 0.20 -0.98
N ILE A 38 10.35 -1.08 -1.33
CA ILE A 38 11.48 -1.56 -2.12
C ILE A 38 11.44 -0.99 -3.54
N GLN A 39 10.27 -0.97 -4.18
CA GLN A 39 10.08 -0.39 -5.52
C GLN A 39 10.43 1.10 -5.54
N VAL A 40 9.98 1.87 -4.53
CA VAL A 40 10.29 3.29 -4.40
C VAL A 40 11.78 3.51 -4.20
N ILE A 41 12.43 2.75 -3.31
CA ILE A 41 13.88 2.83 -3.08
C ILE A 41 14.65 2.54 -4.37
N TRP A 42 14.27 1.49 -5.09
CA TRP A 42 14.88 1.15 -6.37
C TRP A 42 14.68 2.26 -7.40
N SER A 43 13.45 2.74 -7.57
CA SER A 43 13.11 3.82 -8.51
C SER A 43 13.89 5.11 -8.22
N LEU A 44 13.97 5.51 -6.95
CA LEU A 44 14.76 6.67 -6.53
C LEU A 44 16.25 6.48 -6.81
N ARG A 45 16.81 5.29 -6.54
CA ARG A 45 18.22 5.00 -6.87
C ARG A 45 18.49 5.15 -8.36
N VAL A 46 17.63 4.58 -9.21
CA VAL A 46 17.77 4.68 -10.66
C VAL A 46 17.69 6.14 -11.12
N LYS A 47 16.67 6.89 -10.69
CA LYS A 47 16.55 8.33 -11.01
C LYS A 47 17.75 9.15 -10.57
N ARG A 48 18.29 8.86 -9.38
CA ARG A 48 19.48 9.54 -8.87
C ARG A 48 20.69 9.32 -9.78
N VAL A 49 20.91 8.09 -10.23
CA VAL A 49 22.07 7.71 -11.03
C VAL A 49 21.96 8.18 -12.47
N VAL A 50 20.77 8.06 -13.06
CA VAL A 50 20.55 8.31 -14.50
C VAL A 50 20.19 9.76 -14.79
N ASP A 51 19.29 10.36 -14.01
CA ASP A 51 18.66 11.64 -14.37
C ASP A 51 19.18 12.83 -13.55
N ASN A 52 19.80 12.58 -12.39
CA ASN A 52 20.05 13.63 -11.39
C ASN A 52 21.53 13.74 -10.98
N GLU A 53 22.46 13.26 -11.79
CA GLU A 53 23.92 13.36 -11.57
C GLU A 53 24.37 12.98 -10.13
N ASN A 54 23.74 11.96 -9.55
CA ASN A 54 23.95 11.53 -8.16
C ASN A 54 23.57 12.54 -7.06
N ALA A 55 22.85 13.62 -7.37
CA ALA A 55 22.33 14.56 -6.38
C ALA A 55 21.31 13.88 -5.44
N PRO A 56 21.37 14.18 -4.13
CA PRO A 56 20.47 13.58 -3.14
C PRO A 56 19.04 14.11 -3.25
N PHE A 57 18.05 13.26 -2.96
CA PHE A 57 16.66 13.70 -2.81
C PHE A 57 16.40 14.28 -1.43
N THR A 58 15.52 15.28 -1.36
CA THR A 58 15.02 15.79 -0.08
C THR A 58 14.10 14.77 0.59
N ALA A 59 14.09 14.73 1.92
CA ALA A 59 13.23 13.81 2.67
C ALA A 59 11.74 13.97 2.29
N ASN A 60 11.27 15.21 2.13
CA ASN A 60 9.90 15.52 1.70
C ASN A 60 9.57 14.96 0.30
N ALA A 61 10.51 15.01 -0.65
CA ALA A 61 10.29 14.44 -1.98
C ALA A 61 10.19 12.92 -1.93
N VAL A 62 11.01 12.27 -1.09
CA VAL A 62 10.96 10.81 -0.87
C VAL A 62 9.62 10.41 -0.24
N GLU A 63 9.21 11.11 0.81
CA GLU A 63 7.95 10.87 1.52
C GLU A 63 6.74 11.03 0.59
N LYS A 64 6.64 12.14 -0.15
CA LYS A 64 5.58 12.37 -1.13
C LYS A 64 5.54 11.29 -2.22
N THR A 65 6.71 10.86 -2.70
CA THR A 65 6.81 9.79 -3.71
C THR A 65 6.31 8.46 -3.16
N TRP A 66 6.67 8.15 -1.92
CA TRP A 66 6.21 6.94 -1.25
C TRP A 66 4.71 6.99 -0.98
N LEU A 67 4.18 8.08 -0.41
CA LEU A 67 2.74 8.28 -0.18
C LEU A 67 1.94 8.18 -1.47
N LYS A 68 2.43 8.80 -2.55
CA LYS A 68 1.82 8.66 -3.88
C LYS A 68 1.74 7.19 -4.31
N SER A 69 2.85 6.45 -4.18
CA SER A 69 2.89 5.03 -4.56
C SER A 69 1.94 4.16 -3.73
N VAL A 70 1.74 4.50 -2.46
CA VAL A 70 0.77 3.82 -1.59
C VAL A 70 -0.67 4.17 -2.00
N ASN A 71 -0.97 5.44 -2.29
CA ASN A 71 -2.29 5.86 -2.78
C ASN A 71 -2.62 5.24 -4.15
N ASP A 72 -1.68 5.24 -5.09
CA ASP A 72 -1.85 4.59 -6.40
C ASP A 72 -2.21 3.11 -6.24
N ARG A 73 -1.66 2.46 -5.21
CA ARG A 73 -1.97 1.07 -4.91
C ARG A 73 -3.34 0.88 -4.26
N LEU A 74 -3.75 1.79 -3.38
CA LEU A 74 -5.11 1.82 -2.81
C LEU A 74 -6.14 2.00 -3.94
N ASP A 75 -5.90 2.94 -4.86
CA ASP A 75 -6.75 3.17 -6.02
C ASP A 75 -6.85 1.93 -6.90
N LEU A 76 -5.74 1.24 -7.17
CA LEU A 76 -5.75 -0.03 -7.89
C LEU A 76 -6.60 -1.10 -7.17
N ASP A 77 -6.45 -1.22 -5.85
CA ASP A 77 -7.23 -2.16 -5.04
C ASP A 77 -8.74 -1.85 -5.10
N CYS A 78 -9.12 -0.57 -5.03
CA CYS A 78 -10.51 -0.12 -5.20
C CYS A 78 -11.02 -0.42 -6.61
N LEU A 79 -10.24 -0.10 -7.65
CA LEU A 79 -10.58 -0.39 -9.05
C LEU A 79 -10.79 -1.89 -9.27
N MET A 80 -9.97 -2.74 -8.66
CA MET A 80 -10.09 -4.20 -8.75
C MET A 80 -11.36 -4.75 -8.08
N THR A 81 -12.11 -3.97 -7.31
CA THR A 81 -13.44 -4.39 -6.80
C THR A 81 -14.54 -4.33 -7.86
N ASN A 82 -14.28 -3.66 -8.99
CA ASN A 82 -15.28 -3.45 -10.02
C ASN A 82 -15.78 -4.79 -10.61
N LYS A 83 -17.11 -4.95 -10.67
CA LYS A 83 -17.79 -6.13 -11.21
C LYS A 83 -17.39 -6.49 -12.64
N ARG A 84 -16.86 -5.55 -13.42
CA ARG A 84 -16.30 -5.80 -14.77
C ARG A 84 -15.23 -6.89 -14.79
N PHE A 85 -14.55 -7.12 -13.67
CA PHE A 85 -13.53 -8.17 -13.53
C PHE A 85 -14.11 -9.56 -13.20
N GLY A 86 -15.44 -9.68 -13.07
CA GLY A 86 -16.14 -10.95 -12.85
C GLY A 86 -15.59 -11.72 -11.65
N LYS A 87 -15.24 -12.99 -11.84
CA LYS A 87 -14.67 -13.86 -10.79
C LYS A 87 -13.29 -13.39 -10.28
N LYS A 88 -12.60 -12.51 -11.03
CA LYS A 88 -11.30 -11.94 -10.63
C LYS A 88 -11.44 -10.66 -9.82
N ALA A 89 -12.66 -10.13 -9.66
CA ALA A 89 -12.89 -8.95 -8.85
C ALA A 89 -12.53 -9.20 -7.38
N LEU A 90 -11.83 -8.25 -6.77
CA LEU A 90 -11.58 -8.25 -5.34
C LEU A 90 -12.87 -8.01 -4.58
N LYS A 91 -13.08 -8.77 -3.51
CA LYS A 91 -14.19 -8.52 -2.58
C LYS A 91 -13.91 -7.21 -1.84
N HIS A 92 -14.91 -6.33 -1.73
CA HIS A 92 -14.82 -5.09 -0.96
C HIS A 92 -14.30 -5.33 0.47
N GLU A 93 -14.74 -6.41 1.11
CA GLU A 93 -14.30 -6.79 2.46
C GLU A 93 -12.79 -7.09 2.57
N VAL A 94 -12.17 -7.59 1.49
CA VAL A 94 -10.71 -7.81 1.48
C VAL A 94 -9.97 -6.47 1.42
N VAL A 95 -10.45 -5.53 0.60
CA VAL A 95 -9.88 -4.19 0.50
C VAL A 95 -10.04 -3.45 1.83
N LYS A 96 -11.25 -3.42 2.38
CA LYS A 96 -11.53 -2.81 3.69
C LYS A 96 -10.65 -3.37 4.81
N LYS A 97 -10.53 -4.69 4.91
CA LYS A 97 -9.66 -5.32 5.93
C LYS A 97 -8.18 -5.00 5.73
N THR A 98 -7.72 -4.85 4.49
CA THR A 98 -6.32 -4.50 4.20
C THR A 98 -6.02 -3.07 4.63
N TRP A 99 -6.92 -2.14 4.32
CA TRP A 99 -6.69 -0.71 4.51
C TRP A 99 -7.32 -0.15 5.79
N LYS A 100 -7.79 -1.01 6.70
CA LYS A 100 -8.40 -0.59 7.96
C LYS A 100 -7.38 0.11 8.85
N GLY A 101 -7.76 1.26 9.41
CA GLY A 101 -6.98 2.01 10.39
C GLY A 101 -5.87 2.89 9.81
N ILE A 102 -5.80 3.04 8.48
CA ILE A 102 -4.74 3.80 7.80
C ILE A 102 -5.28 4.80 6.78
N LEU A 103 -6.60 4.87 6.59
CA LEU A 103 -7.22 5.81 5.67
C LEU A 103 -7.38 7.18 6.31
N LYS A 104 -7.23 8.23 5.50
CA LYS A 104 -7.53 9.59 5.93
C LYS A 104 -9.05 9.71 6.15
N ASP A 105 -9.44 10.30 7.28
CA ASP A 105 -10.85 10.53 7.63
C ASP A 105 -11.71 9.26 7.57
N GLU A 106 -11.15 8.09 7.92
CA GLU A 106 -11.79 6.76 7.73
C GLU A 106 -13.21 6.67 8.29
N LYS A 107 -13.49 7.36 9.41
CA LYS A 107 -14.82 7.38 10.05
C LYS A 107 -15.89 8.08 9.21
N GLN A 108 -15.49 8.95 8.28
CA GLN A 108 -16.37 9.72 7.41
C GLN A 108 -16.60 9.03 6.06
N LEU A 109 -15.89 7.93 5.78
CA LEU A 109 -16.03 7.20 4.54
C LEU A 109 -17.36 6.44 4.48
N PRO A 110 -18.04 6.42 3.31
CA PRO A 110 -19.26 5.65 3.14
C PRO A 110 -18.99 4.15 3.26
N SER A 111 -19.99 3.35 3.65
CA SER A 111 -19.81 1.91 3.88
C SER A 111 -19.32 1.13 2.65
N ASN A 112 -19.53 1.65 1.45
CA ASN A 112 -19.12 1.09 0.17
C ASN A 112 -17.90 1.80 -0.46
N TRP A 113 -17.11 2.55 0.33
CA TRP A 113 -15.97 3.35 -0.16
C TRP A 113 -14.97 2.57 -1.03
N ALA A 114 -14.81 1.27 -0.82
CA ALA A 114 -13.89 0.45 -1.61
C ALA A 114 -14.29 0.32 -3.09
N GLY A 115 -15.51 0.74 -3.47
CA GLY A 115 -15.93 0.89 -4.86
C GLY A 115 -15.94 2.33 -5.38
N ALA A 116 -15.57 3.30 -4.55
CA ALA A 116 -15.50 4.72 -4.89
C ALA A 116 -14.06 5.12 -5.25
N ALA A 117 -13.93 6.09 -6.15
CA ALA A 117 -12.64 6.73 -6.45
C ALA A 117 -12.33 7.83 -5.42
N GLY A 118 -11.05 8.14 -5.21
CA GLY A 118 -10.62 9.30 -4.41
C GLY A 118 -10.43 9.05 -2.90
N VAL A 119 -10.27 7.80 -2.48
CA VAL A 119 -9.92 7.46 -1.09
C VAL A 119 -8.41 7.56 -0.91
N LEU A 120 -7.97 8.25 0.14
CA LEU A 120 -6.54 8.50 0.40
C LEU A 120 -6.08 7.86 1.70
N VAL A 121 -4.81 7.50 1.75
CA VAL A 121 -4.13 7.05 2.96
C VAL A 121 -3.79 8.26 3.83
N GLY A 122 -4.01 8.12 5.14
CA GLY A 122 -3.78 9.14 6.16
C GLY A 122 -2.60 8.79 7.04
N ILE A 123 -1.38 8.86 6.49
CA ILE A 123 -0.17 8.71 7.31
C ILE A 123 0.19 10.08 7.86
N GLY A 124 0.01 10.26 9.18
CA GLY A 124 0.44 11.46 9.90
C GLY A 124 -0.60 12.57 10.11
N LEU A 125 -1.82 12.24 10.56
CA LEU A 125 -2.76 13.20 11.17
C LEU A 125 -3.25 12.69 12.52
#